data_AF-T1BYW4-F1
#
_entry.id   AF-T1BYW4-F1
#
_cell.length_a   1.000
_cell.length_b   1.000
_cell.length_c   1.000
_cell.angle_alpha   90.00
_cell.angle_beta   90.00
_cell.angle_gamma   90.00
#
_symmetry.space_group_name_H-M   'P 1'
#
loop_
_entity.id
_entity.type
_entity.pdbx_description
1 polymer ?
#
loop_
_entity_poly.entity_id
_entity_poly.type
_entity_poly.pdbx_seq_one_letter_code
_entity_poly.pdbx_strand_id
1 'polypeptide(L)'
;ARAQQAQLIAQAFAAPVAEAVGVLAPAVARLHPLTRLPLAAMAFPALRRQPRAEIEKLVATLAQMAHADGEVALDEYCLATLVRVQALDALDPARGFVAGSRKLIDCKDQALLVLALLAEFGHDDDVGAARAFQLGVQEVLPDLGASYAPPGDWQAQLDAALAQLDRLAPAGKELLVRGLTRAVREDGQVRVAEAELLRVVCAALHCPLPLVLGEPQVV
;
A
#
# COMPACT_ATOMS: atom_id res chain seq x y z
N ALA A 1 10.49 -18.47 7.72
CA ALA A 1 10.64 -17.95 6.34
C ALA A 1 10.35 -19.01 5.24
N ARG A 2 11.24 -19.26 4.24
CA ARG A 2 10.85 -19.91 2.95
C ARG A 2 10.20 -21.30 3.01
N ALA A 3 10.72 -22.22 3.82
CA ALA A 3 10.14 -23.57 3.91
C ALA A 3 8.72 -23.55 4.52
N GLN A 4 8.51 -22.67 5.50
CA GLN A 4 7.22 -22.42 6.14
C GLN A 4 6.23 -21.75 5.17
N GLN A 5 6.69 -20.78 4.38
CA GLN A 5 5.89 -20.17 3.30
C GLN A 5 5.46 -21.20 2.24
N ALA A 6 6.37 -22.07 1.80
CA ALA A 6 6.04 -23.14 0.85
C ALA A 6 5.01 -24.13 1.43
N GLN A 7 5.12 -24.45 2.71
CA GLN A 7 4.16 -25.32 3.41
C GLN A 7 2.78 -24.68 3.51
N LEU A 8 2.69 -23.38 3.85
CA LEU A 8 1.42 -22.64 3.87
C LEU A 8 0.76 -22.65 2.48
N ILE A 9 1.53 -22.40 1.43
CA ILE A 9 1.03 -22.43 0.04
C ILE A 9 0.54 -23.83 -0.33
N ALA A 10 1.29 -24.88 0.02
CA ALA A 10 0.89 -26.25 -0.29
C ALA A 10 -0.40 -26.67 0.43
N GLN A 11 -0.59 -26.23 1.67
CA GLN A 11 -1.82 -26.45 2.44
C GLN A 11 -3.02 -25.72 1.82
N ALA A 12 -2.79 -24.50 1.31
CA ALA A 12 -3.84 -23.71 0.69
C ALA A 12 -4.16 -24.13 -0.75
N PHE A 13 -3.17 -24.34 -1.63
CA PHE A 13 -3.40 -24.47 -3.08
C PHE A 13 -2.91 -25.79 -3.70
N ALA A 14 -2.58 -26.77 -2.85
CA ALA A 14 -1.96 -28.04 -3.20
C ALA A 14 -0.48 -27.94 -3.63
N ALA A 15 0.21 -29.08 -3.59
CA ALA A 15 1.65 -29.19 -3.83
C ALA A 15 2.12 -28.64 -5.19
N PRO A 16 1.41 -28.85 -6.33
CA PRO A 16 1.87 -28.33 -7.62
C PRO A 16 1.98 -26.80 -7.66
N VAL A 17 1.14 -26.08 -6.91
CA VAL A 17 1.22 -24.61 -6.83
C VAL A 17 2.43 -24.19 -6.02
N ALA A 18 2.72 -24.86 -4.91
CA ALA A 18 3.92 -24.59 -4.12
C ALA A 18 5.21 -24.85 -4.91
N GLU A 19 5.25 -25.91 -5.71
CA GLU A 19 6.36 -26.22 -6.63
C GLU A 19 6.53 -25.13 -7.69
N ALA A 20 5.44 -24.72 -8.35
CA ALA A 20 5.47 -23.64 -9.34
C ALA A 20 5.98 -22.31 -8.74
N VAL A 21 5.54 -21.98 -7.52
CA VAL A 21 6.06 -20.80 -6.78
C VAL A 21 7.56 -20.96 -6.51
N GLY A 22 8.01 -22.15 -6.09
CA GLY A 22 9.42 -22.44 -5.86
C GLY A 22 10.28 -22.23 -7.12
N VAL A 23 9.76 -22.59 -8.29
CA VAL A 23 10.42 -22.40 -9.59
C VAL A 23 10.49 -20.91 -9.98
N LEU A 24 9.44 -20.13 -9.71
CA LEU A 24 9.36 -18.71 -10.09
C LEU A 24 10.10 -17.78 -9.12
N ALA A 25 10.20 -18.15 -7.84
CA ALA A 25 10.77 -17.29 -6.80
C ALA A 25 12.18 -16.75 -7.10
N PRO A 26 13.15 -17.53 -7.64
CA PRO A 26 14.46 -17.00 -8.01
C PRO A 26 14.41 -15.94 -9.11
N ALA A 27 13.50 -16.08 -10.09
CA ALA A 27 13.32 -15.10 -11.15
C ALA A 27 12.74 -13.78 -10.60
N VAL A 28 11.75 -13.88 -9.71
CA VAL A 28 11.16 -12.71 -9.03
C VAL A 28 12.18 -12.01 -8.13
N ALA A 29 13.04 -12.76 -7.43
CA ALA A 29 14.06 -12.20 -6.56
C ALA A 29 15.08 -11.33 -7.31
N ARG A 30 15.31 -11.59 -8.60
CA ARG A 30 16.20 -10.82 -9.48
C ARG A 30 15.57 -9.54 -10.04
N LEU A 31 14.27 -9.35 -9.88
CA LEU A 31 13.60 -8.13 -10.32
C LEU A 31 14.00 -6.95 -9.45
N HIS A 32 14.12 -5.78 -10.08
CA HIS A 32 14.26 -4.53 -9.34
C HIS A 32 13.06 -4.38 -8.38
N PRO A 33 13.25 -4.03 -7.09
CA PRO A 33 12.17 -3.99 -6.11
C PRO A 33 10.93 -3.20 -6.57
N LEU A 34 11.13 -2.02 -7.17
CA LEU A 34 10.05 -1.19 -7.74
C LEU A 34 9.16 -1.89 -8.79
N THR A 35 9.63 -2.98 -9.41
CA THR A 35 8.88 -3.71 -10.45
C THR A 35 8.10 -4.90 -9.92
N ARG A 36 8.34 -5.35 -8.68
CA ARG A 36 7.70 -6.54 -8.11
C ARG A 36 6.20 -6.32 -7.92
N LEU A 37 5.82 -5.21 -7.31
CA LEU A 37 4.42 -4.88 -7.05
C LEU A 37 3.64 -4.54 -8.34
N PRO A 38 4.19 -3.75 -9.29
CA PRO A 38 3.61 -3.62 -10.63
C PRO A 38 3.42 -4.96 -11.36
N LEU A 39 4.38 -5.87 -11.29
CA LEU A 39 4.25 -7.20 -11.90
C LEU A 39 3.12 -8.00 -11.25
N ALA A 40 3.01 -7.98 -9.92
CA ALA A 40 1.88 -8.60 -9.22
C ALA A 40 0.55 -7.98 -9.66
N ALA A 41 0.50 -6.67 -9.86
CA ALA A 41 -0.71 -5.97 -10.30
C ALA A 41 -1.19 -6.37 -11.70
N MET A 42 -0.30 -6.84 -12.58
CA MET A 42 -0.69 -7.39 -13.89
C MET A 42 -1.55 -8.66 -13.76
N ALA A 43 -1.45 -9.39 -12.65
CA ALA A 43 -2.26 -10.59 -12.40
C ALA A 43 -3.67 -10.25 -11.90
N PHE A 44 -3.94 -9.01 -11.45
CA PHE A 44 -5.22 -8.64 -10.85
C PHE A 44 -6.43 -8.92 -11.76
N PRO A 45 -6.43 -8.60 -13.07
CA PRO A 45 -7.56 -8.93 -13.95
C PRO A 45 -7.90 -10.43 -14.00
N ALA A 46 -6.89 -11.30 -13.91
CA ALA A 46 -7.10 -12.75 -13.87
C ALA A 46 -7.58 -13.21 -12.49
N LEU A 47 -7.06 -12.63 -11.41
CA LEU A 47 -7.50 -12.90 -10.04
C LEU A 47 -8.97 -12.54 -9.83
N ARG A 48 -9.44 -11.41 -10.37
CA ARG A 48 -10.85 -10.99 -10.26
C ARG A 48 -11.85 -11.93 -10.94
N ARG A 49 -11.39 -12.82 -11.83
CA ARG A 49 -12.22 -13.82 -12.51
C ARG A 49 -12.28 -15.16 -11.76
N GLN A 50 -11.52 -15.31 -10.68
CA GLN A 50 -11.52 -16.53 -9.90
C GLN A 50 -12.79 -16.66 -9.05
N PRO A 51 -13.19 -17.89 -8.67
CA PRO A 51 -14.27 -18.09 -7.72
C PRO A 51 -14.02 -17.35 -6.41
N ARG A 52 -15.08 -16.80 -5.80
CA ARG A 52 -15.01 -16.07 -4.54
C ARG A 52 -14.21 -16.79 -3.46
N ALA A 53 -14.45 -18.09 -3.29
CA ALA A 53 -13.74 -18.91 -2.30
C ALA A 53 -12.23 -18.97 -2.54
N GLU A 54 -11.77 -19.00 -3.80
CA GLU A 54 -10.35 -19.01 -4.15
C GLU A 54 -9.68 -17.65 -3.88
N ILE A 55 -10.41 -16.56 -4.14
CA ILE A 55 -9.94 -15.20 -3.83
C ILE A 55 -9.80 -15.03 -2.31
N GLU A 56 -10.82 -15.41 -1.53
CA GLU A 56 -10.79 -15.34 -0.06
C GLU A 56 -9.66 -16.20 0.52
N LYS A 57 -9.45 -17.39 -0.04
CA LYS A 57 -8.32 -18.27 0.33
C LYS A 57 -6.96 -17.63 0.05
N LEU A 58 -6.80 -16.98 -1.10
CA LEU A 58 -5.55 -16.29 -1.45
C LEU A 58 -5.26 -15.14 -0.49
N VAL A 59 -6.26 -14.29 -0.20
CA VAL A 59 -6.12 -13.18 0.74
C VAL A 59 -5.73 -13.69 2.13
N ALA A 60 -6.39 -14.74 2.62
CA ALA A 60 -6.08 -15.35 3.90
C ALA A 60 -4.65 -15.94 3.94
N THR A 61 -4.22 -16.59 2.86
CA THR A 61 -2.88 -17.18 2.76
C THR A 61 -1.80 -16.09 2.76
N LEU A 62 -1.99 -15.01 2.02
CA LEU A 62 -1.06 -13.87 2.00
C LEU A 62 -0.96 -13.20 3.38
N ALA A 63 -2.08 -13.02 4.07
CA ALA A 63 -2.09 -12.48 5.43
C ALA A 63 -1.30 -13.38 6.40
N GLN A 64 -1.47 -14.70 6.32
CA GLN A 64 -0.70 -15.65 7.14
C GLN A 64 0.79 -15.61 6.81
N MET A 65 1.15 -15.50 5.53
CA MET A 65 2.55 -15.43 5.09
C MET A 65 3.23 -14.16 5.60
N ALA A 66 2.56 -13.02 5.53
CA ALA A 66 3.09 -11.74 6.01
C ALA A 66 3.37 -11.75 7.53
N HIS A 67 2.62 -12.54 8.31
CA HIS A 67 2.80 -12.66 9.76
C HIS A 67 3.68 -13.85 10.18
N ALA A 68 4.17 -14.66 9.24
CA ALA A 68 4.83 -15.93 9.54
C ALA A 68 6.14 -15.78 10.32
N ASP A 69 6.83 -14.65 10.14
CA ASP A 69 8.14 -14.35 10.72
C ASP A 69 8.06 -13.37 11.93
N GLY A 70 6.86 -13.04 12.40
CA GLY A 70 6.62 -12.28 13.65
C GLY A 70 6.65 -10.75 13.51
N GLU A 71 7.21 -10.22 12.43
CA GLU A 71 7.15 -8.82 12.02
C GLU A 71 6.71 -8.75 10.56
N VAL A 72 5.83 -7.80 10.23
CA VAL A 72 5.36 -7.59 8.85
C VAL A 72 6.21 -6.51 8.22
N ALA A 73 7.00 -6.85 7.19
CA ALA A 73 7.73 -5.85 6.42
C ALA A 73 6.76 -4.99 5.58
N LEU A 74 7.15 -3.74 5.28
CA LEU A 74 6.27 -2.82 4.54
C LEU A 74 5.89 -3.36 3.16
N ASP A 75 6.81 -3.98 2.44
CA ASP A 75 6.59 -4.54 1.11
C ASP A 75 5.57 -5.72 1.15
N GLU A 76 5.67 -6.56 2.19
CA GLU A 76 4.70 -7.63 2.45
C GLU A 76 3.31 -7.07 2.78
N TYR A 77 3.24 -6.04 3.63
CA TYR A 77 2.01 -5.32 3.93
C TYR A 77 1.41 -4.71 2.66
N CYS A 78 2.23 -4.05 1.83
CA CYS A 78 1.78 -3.38 0.62
C CYS A 78 1.20 -4.38 -0.38
N LEU A 79 1.87 -5.52 -0.60
CA LEU A 79 1.38 -6.58 -1.46
C LEU A 79 0.07 -7.18 -0.94
N ALA A 80 0.02 -7.57 0.33
CA ALA A 80 -1.18 -8.17 0.93
C ALA A 80 -2.37 -7.21 0.87
N THR A 81 -2.14 -5.93 1.17
CA THR A 81 -3.18 -4.89 1.13
C THR A 81 -3.68 -4.64 -0.29
N LEU A 82 -2.80 -4.55 -1.28
CA LEU A 82 -3.21 -4.36 -2.68
C LEU A 82 -4.02 -5.54 -3.19
N VAL A 83 -3.59 -6.78 -2.93
CA VAL A 83 -4.36 -7.96 -3.32
C VAL A 83 -5.72 -7.96 -2.62
N ARG A 84 -5.76 -7.62 -1.32
CA ARG A 84 -7.00 -7.54 -0.54
C ARG A 84 -7.98 -6.49 -1.10
N VAL A 85 -7.51 -5.28 -1.39
CA VAL A 85 -8.36 -4.21 -1.97
C VAL A 85 -8.93 -4.67 -3.31
N GLN A 86 -8.10 -5.19 -4.21
CA GLN A 86 -8.53 -5.63 -5.54
C GLN A 86 -9.48 -6.83 -5.49
N ALA A 87 -9.27 -7.74 -4.53
CA ALA A 87 -10.16 -8.85 -4.24
C ALA A 87 -11.54 -8.34 -3.77
N LEU A 88 -11.57 -7.43 -2.81
CA LEU A 88 -12.82 -6.86 -2.30
C LEU A 88 -13.61 -6.13 -3.39
N ASP A 89 -12.93 -5.35 -4.23
CA ASP A 89 -13.56 -4.63 -5.35
C ASP A 89 -14.15 -5.60 -6.39
N ALA A 90 -13.51 -6.74 -6.61
CA ALA A 90 -14.04 -7.77 -7.50
C ALA A 90 -15.28 -8.47 -6.94
N LEU A 91 -15.34 -8.61 -5.62
CA LEU A 91 -16.44 -9.25 -4.91
C LEU A 91 -17.65 -8.33 -4.73
N ASP A 92 -17.47 -7.01 -4.79
CA ASP A 92 -18.54 -6.02 -4.69
C ASP A 92 -18.35 -4.86 -5.69
N PRO A 93 -18.64 -5.08 -6.99
CA PRO A 93 -18.46 -4.05 -8.02
C PRO A 93 -19.34 -2.81 -7.82
N ALA A 94 -20.44 -2.96 -7.08
CA ALA A 94 -21.37 -1.85 -6.80
C ALA A 94 -20.80 -0.87 -5.76
N ARG A 95 -19.88 -1.32 -4.90
CA ARG A 95 -19.18 -0.47 -3.92
C ARG A 95 -18.16 0.47 -4.54
N GLY A 96 -17.52 0.08 -5.64
CA GLY A 96 -16.36 0.78 -6.21
C GLY A 96 -16.61 2.20 -6.75
N PHE A 97 -17.86 2.68 -6.79
CA PHE A 97 -18.18 4.00 -7.35
C PHE A 97 -19.04 4.90 -6.45
N VAL A 98 -19.26 4.54 -5.18
CA VAL A 98 -19.97 5.45 -4.27
C VAL A 98 -19.01 6.53 -3.81
N ALA A 99 -19.14 7.73 -4.38
CA ALA A 99 -18.35 8.88 -3.97
C ALA A 99 -18.58 9.14 -2.46
N GLY A 100 -17.48 9.21 -1.72
CA GLY A 100 -17.51 9.58 -0.31
C GLY A 100 -18.06 10.99 -0.11
N SER A 101 -18.49 11.30 1.10
CA SER A 101 -19.07 12.60 1.46
C SER A 101 -18.34 13.31 2.59
N ARG A 102 -17.33 12.66 3.20
CA ARG A 102 -16.58 13.24 4.32
C ARG A 102 -15.62 14.32 3.84
N LYS A 103 -15.44 15.34 4.65
CA LYS A 103 -14.43 16.37 4.42
C LYS A 103 -13.10 15.88 4.99
N LEU A 104 -12.02 16.31 4.36
CA LEU A 104 -10.66 15.95 4.78
C LEU A 104 -10.34 16.39 6.20
N ILE A 105 -10.84 17.55 6.61
CA ILE A 105 -10.65 18.07 7.98
C ILE A 105 -11.28 17.16 9.04
N ASP A 106 -12.36 16.44 8.72
CA ASP A 106 -13.01 15.49 9.62
C ASP A 106 -12.21 14.17 9.73
N CYS A 107 -11.22 13.97 8.86
CA CYS A 107 -10.32 12.82 8.83
C CYS A 107 -8.85 13.24 8.94
N LYS A 108 -8.60 14.39 9.57
CA LYS A 108 -7.26 14.99 9.67
C LYS A 108 -6.25 14.05 10.34
N ASP A 109 -6.64 13.35 11.40
CA ASP A 109 -5.71 12.48 12.15
C ASP A 109 -5.28 11.28 11.28
N GLN A 110 -6.20 10.75 10.48
CA GLN A 110 -5.91 9.69 9.52
C GLN A 110 -5.02 10.19 8.37
N ALA A 111 -5.24 11.40 7.89
CA ALA A 111 -4.37 12.01 6.88
C ALA A 111 -2.94 12.23 7.43
N LEU A 112 -2.82 12.76 8.65
CA LEU A 112 -1.54 12.94 9.33
C LEU A 112 -0.83 11.61 9.55
N LEU A 113 -1.56 10.56 9.95
CA LEU A 113 -0.99 9.22 10.13
C LEU A 113 -0.35 8.69 8.84
N VAL A 114 -1.07 8.75 7.71
CA VAL A 114 -0.56 8.25 6.43
C VAL A 114 0.65 9.07 5.97
N LEU A 115 0.63 10.40 6.17
CA LEU A 115 1.78 11.26 5.89
C LEU A 115 2.99 10.91 6.75
N ALA A 116 2.79 10.66 8.05
CA ALA A 116 3.86 10.30 8.97
C ALA A 116 4.48 8.95 8.62
N LEU A 117 3.66 7.94 8.28
CA LEU A 117 4.15 6.63 7.86
C LEU A 117 4.89 6.68 6.52
N LEU A 118 4.40 7.47 5.57
CA LEU A 118 5.10 7.67 4.30
C LEU A 118 6.48 8.29 4.50
N ALA A 119 6.58 9.30 5.38
CA ALA A 119 7.84 9.92 5.73
C ALA A 119 8.78 8.94 6.46
N GLU A 120 8.27 8.21 7.46
CA GLU A 120 9.03 7.23 8.25
C GLU A 120 9.66 6.15 7.37
N PHE A 121 8.88 5.55 6.47
CA PHE A 121 9.42 4.51 5.60
C PHE A 121 10.22 5.03 4.40
N GLY A 122 10.09 6.32 4.10
CA GLY A 122 10.76 6.99 2.99
C GLY A 122 12.12 7.59 3.34
N HIS A 123 12.54 7.58 4.61
CA HIS A 123 13.76 8.26 5.03
C HIS A 123 14.56 7.39 6.01
N ASP A 124 15.88 7.51 5.96
CA ASP A 124 16.77 6.82 6.89
C ASP A 124 17.05 7.66 8.16
N ASP A 125 16.63 8.93 8.17
CA ASP A 125 16.85 9.88 9.25
C ASP A 125 15.59 10.68 9.60
N ASP A 126 15.43 10.95 10.90
CA ASP A 126 14.27 11.66 11.45
C ASP A 126 14.13 13.09 10.91
N VAL A 127 15.23 13.73 10.50
CA VAL A 127 15.21 15.12 10.01
C VAL A 127 14.58 15.17 8.63
N GLY A 128 15.01 14.30 7.71
CA GLY A 128 14.40 14.13 6.39
C GLY A 128 12.93 13.74 6.51
N ALA A 129 12.62 12.74 7.34
CA ALA A 129 11.25 12.30 7.58
C ALA A 129 10.35 13.44 8.08
N ALA A 130 10.80 14.19 9.09
CA ALA A 130 10.04 15.32 9.61
C ALA A 130 9.82 16.42 8.55
N ARG A 131 10.81 16.70 7.67
CA ARG A 131 10.64 17.67 6.58
C ARG A 131 9.62 17.20 5.54
N ALA A 132 9.72 15.94 5.09
CA ALA A 132 8.77 15.36 4.14
C ALA A 132 7.33 15.37 4.70
N PHE A 133 7.17 15.00 5.98
CA PHE A 133 5.91 15.10 6.69
C PHE A 133 5.35 16.53 6.68
N GLN A 134 6.16 17.53 7.06
CA GLN A 134 5.72 18.94 7.08
C GLN A 134 5.33 19.45 5.70
N LEU A 135 6.07 19.10 4.64
CA LEU A 135 5.70 19.46 3.27
C LEU A 135 4.33 18.90 2.88
N GLY A 136 4.07 17.65 3.24
CA GLY A 136 2.77 17.04 3.01
C GLY A 136 1.66 17.70 3.83
N VAL A 137 1.89 17.99 5.12
CA VAL A 137 0.91 18.68 5.97
C VAL A 137 0.58 20.07 5.44
N GLN A 138 1.58 20.86 5.02
CA GLN A 138 1.35 22.19 4.46
C GLN A 138 0.51 22.16 3.19
N GLU A 139 0.59 21.08 2.41
CA GLU A 139 -0.24 20.90 1.21
C GLU A 139 -1.68 20.54 1.54
N VAL A 140 -1.89 19.69 2.56
CA VAL A 140 -3.19 19.08 2.87
C VAL A 140 -3.99 19.90 3.88
N LEU A 141 -3.32 20.45 4.88
CA LEU A 141 -3.87 21.13 6.06
C LEU A 141 -2.93 22.29 6.47
N PRO A 142 -2.80 23.36 5.64
CA PRO A 142 -1.79 24.42 5.83
C PRO A 142 -1.84 25.15 7.17
N ASP A 143 -3.03 25.31 7.74
CA ASP A 143 -3.23 26.02 9.01
C ASP A 143 -3.08 25.10 10.25
N LEU A 144 -2.79 23.82 10.05
CA LEU A 144 -2.66 22.84 11.13
C LEU A 144 -1.21 22.70 11.58
N GLY A 145 -0.93 23.13 12.82
CA GLY A 145 0.33 22.83 13.49
C GLY A 145 0.39 21.36 13.91
N ALA A 146 0.83 20.48 13.00
CA ALA A 146 1.03 19.06 13.29
C ALA A 146 2.51 18.74 13.56
N SER A 147 2.77 17.85 14.51
CA SER A 147 4.12 17.35 14.79
C SER A 147 4.33 15.98 14.17
N TYR A 148 5.54 15.71 13.70
CA TYR A 148 5.93 14.39 13.20
C TYR A 148 5.99 13.40 14.36
N ALA A 149 5.14 12.36 14.31
CA ALA A 149 5.04 11.33 15.33
C ALA A 149 4.49 10.02 14.72
N PRO A 150 5.35 9.21 14.08
CA PRO A 150 4.93 7.93 13.52
C PRO A 150 4.51 6.95 14.64
N PRO A 151 3.45 6.15 14.44
CA PRO A 151 2.98 5.18 15.42
C PRO A 151 3.89 3.93 15.49
N GLY A 152 3.95 3.29 16.66
CA GLY A 152 4.61 1.98 16.81
C GLY A 152 3.82 0.82 16.19
N ASP A 153 2.53 0.70 16.51
CA ASP A 153 1.60 -0.26 15.88
C ASP A 153 1.00 0.34 14.61
N TRP A 154 1.82 0.41 13.56
CA TRP A 154 1.48 1.14 12.34
C TRP A 154 0.51 0.39 11.43
N GLN A 155 0.56 -0.95 11.38
CA GLN A 155 -0.23 -1.74 10.42
C GLN A 155 -1.73 -1.59 10.67
N ALA A 156 -2.16 -1.82 11.93
CA ALA A 156 -3.56 -1.76 12.31
C ALA A 156 -4.11 -0.33 12.19
N GLN A 157 -3.29 0.67 12.56
CA GLN A 157 -3.66 2.08 12.44
C GLN A 157 -3.77 2.52 10.98
N LEU A 158 -2.86 2.06 10.10
CA LEU A 158 -2.92 2.35 8.68
C LEU A 158 -4.16 1.74 8.04
N ASP A 159 -4.48 0.46 8.31
CA ASP A 159 -5.70 -0.18 7.80
C ASP A 159 -6.97 0.58 8.23
N ALA A 160 -7.05 0.97 9.51
CA ALA A 160 -8.17 1.74 10.03
C ALA A 160 -8.25 3.13 9.40
N ALA A 161 -7.11 3.80 9.20
CA ALA A 161 -7.04 5.11 8.56
C ALA A 161 -7.49 5.05 7.10
N LEU A 162 -6.98 4.09 6.32
CA LEU A 162 -7.37 3.90 4.92
C LEU A 162 -8.89 3.68 4.77
N ALA A 163 -9.50 2.88 5.65
CA ALA A 163 -10.95 2.65 5.63
C ALA A 163 -11.78 3.92 5.92
N GLN A 164 -11.26 4.88 6.70
CA GLN A 164 -11.92 6.17 6.92
C GLN A 164 -11.66 7.15 5.76
N LEU A 165 -10.43 7.18 5.25
CA LEU A 165 -10.00 8.06 4.16
C LEU A 165 -10.67 7.69 2.84
N ASP A 166 -11.01 6.42 2.61
CA ASP A 166 -11.78 6.01 1.44
C ASP A 166 -13.20 6.65 1.41
N ARG A 167 -13.71 7.10 2.55
CA ARG A 167 -15.02 7.79 2.64
C ARG A 167 -14.95 9.29 2.37
N LEU A 168 -13.77 9.81 2.05
CA LEU A 168 -13.60 11.21 1.67
C LEU A 168 -14.30 11.52 0.35
N ALA A 169 -14.81 12.75 0.24
CA ALA A 169 -15.22 13.30 -1.04
C ALA A 169 -14.03 13.35 -2.02
N PRO A 170 -14.26 13.26 -3.34
CA PRO A 170 -13.20 13.22 -4.35
C PRO A 170 -12.13 14.32 -4.20
N ALA A 171 -12.55 15.56 -3.92
CA ALA A 171 -11.62 16.67 -3.70
C ALA A 171 -10.69 16.46 -2.48
N GLY A 172 -11.19 15.81 -1.42
CA GLY A 172 -10.38 15.47 -0.26
C GLY A 172 -9.36 14.36 -0.56
N LYS A 173 -9.75 13.37 -1.36
CA LYS A 173 -8.83 12.31 -1.84
C LYS A 173 -7.73 12.90 -2.72
N GLU A 174 -8.09 13.78 -3.66
CA GLU A 174 -7.13 14.46 -4.54
C GLU A 174 -6.13 15.30 -3.73
N LEU A 175 -6.62 16.08 -2.76
CA LEU A 175 -5.77 16.91 -1.91
C LEU A 175 -4.79 16.07 -1.09
N LEU A 176 -5.26 14.96 -0.51
CA LEU A 176 -4.40 14.03 0.22
C LEU A 176 -3.32 13.41 -0.68
N VAL A 177 -3.70 12.90 -1.86
CA VAL A 177 -2.72 12.33 -2.82
C VAL A 177 -1.69 13.36 -3.25
N ARG A 178 -2.11 14.62 -3.43
CA ARG A 178 -1.18 15.72 -3.75
C ARG A 178 -0.19 15.98 -2.62
N GLY A 179 -0.65 15.96 -1.37
CA GLY A 179 0.21 16.06 -0.19
C GLY A 179 1.21 14.92 -0.06
N LEU A 180 0.75 13.67 -0.23
CA LEU A 180 1.62 12.49 -0.24
C LEU A 180 2.68 12.62 -1.35
N THR A 181 2.25 13.00 -2.56
CA THR A 181 3.15 13.21 -3.70
C THR A 181 4.19 14.30 -3.42
N ARG A 182 3.81 15.37 -2.70
CA ARG A 182 4.74 16.43 -2.31
C ARG A 182 5.76 15.93 -1.28
N ALA A 183 5.35 15.10 -0.33
CA ALA A 183 6.24 14.49 0.65
C ALA A 183 7.27 13.55 -0.01
N VAL A 184 6.82 12.68 -0.92
CA VAL A 184 7.72 11.79 -1.70
C VAL A 184 8.76 12.55 -2.54
N ARG A 185 8.48 13.81 -2.89
CA ARG A 185 9.38 14.62 -3.73
C ARG A 185 10.27 15.55 -2.92
N GLU A 186 10.39 15.34 -1.61
CA GLU A 186 11.20 16.22 -0.74
C GLU A 186 12.65 16.31 -1.19
N ASP A 187 13.28 15.17 -1.46
CA ASP A 187 14.70 15.05 -1.85
C ASP A 187 14.89 14.84 -3.37
N GLY A 188 13.79 14.78 -4.12
CA GLY A 188 13.79 14.53 -5.57
C GLY A 188 14.04 13.08 -5.98
N GLN A 189 14.09 12.15 -5.02
CA GLN A 189 14.25 10.72 -5.26
C GLN A 189 13.04 9.97 -4.72
N VAL A 190 12.52 9.02 -5.50
CA VAL A 190 11.40 8.19 -5.06
C VAL A 190 11.94 6.85 -4.59
N ARG A 191 11.82 6.58 -3.29
CA ARG A 191 12.23 5.29 -2.73
C ARG A 191 11.19 4.20 -2.96
N VAL A 192 11.63 2.94 -2.85
CA VAL A 192 10.77 1.76 -3.02
C VAL A 192 9.58 1.80 -2.06
N ALA A 193 9.86 2.03 -0.78
CA ALA A 193 8.86 2.10 0.27
C ALA A 193 7.78 3.16 0.01
N GLU A 194 8.19 4.35 -0.42
CA GLU A 194 7.29 5.46 -0.76
C GLU A 194 6.42 5.12 -1.96
N ALA A 195 7.01 4.54 -3.01
CA ALA A 195 6.31 4.14 -4.22
C ALA A 195 5.27 3.04 -3.95
N GLU A 196 5.60 2.08 -3.09
CA GLU A 196 4.70 0.98 -2.73
C GLU A 196 3.58 1.46 -1.82
N LEU A 197 3.89 2.26 -0.80
CA LEU A 197 2.88 2.80 0.11
C LEU A 197 1.94 3.79 -0.61
N LEU A 198 2.47 4.69 -1.46
CA LEU A 198 1.63 5.58 -2.27
C LEU A 198 0.68 4.78 -3.19
N ARG A 199 1.16 3.67 -3.76
CA ARG A 199 0.33 2.77 -4.58
C ARG A 199 -0.78 2.10 -3.78
N VAL A 200 -0.49 1.64 -2.56
CA VAL A 200 -1.49 1.08 -1.64
C VAL A 200 -2.52 2.12 -1.27
N VAL A 201 -2.10 3.33 -0.88
CA VAL A 201 -3.01 4.42 -0.52
C VAL A 201 -3.91 4.75 -1.71
N CYS A 202 -3.35 4.89 -2.91
CA CYS A 202 -4.15 5.22 -4.10
C CYS A 202 -5.17 4.13 -4.43
N ALA A 203 -4.76 2.86 -4.34
CA ALA A 203 -5.68 1.74 -4.55
C ALA A 203 -6.79 1.72 -3.49
N ALA A 204 -6.46 1.88 -2.21
CA ALA A 204 -7.42 1.86 -1.10
C ALA A 204 -8.42 3.02 -1.17
N LEU A 205 -8.00 4.18 -1.68
CA LEU A 205 -8.85 5.36 -1.85
C LEU A 205 -9.54 5.40 -3.22
N HIS A 206 -9.34 4.40 -4.09
CA HIS A 206 -9.90 4.37 -5.44
C HIS A 206 -9.55 5.62 -6.28
N CYS A 207 -8.31 6.11 -6.16
CA CYS A 207 -7.82 7.26 -6.91
C CYS A 207 -6.68 6.87 -7.87
N PRO A 208 -6.50 7.61 -8.97
CA PRO A 208 -5.42 7.34 -9.91
C PRO A 208 -4.07 7.55 -9.26
N LEU A 209 -3.14 6.64 -9.55
CA LEU A 209 -1.76 6.74 -9.09
C LEU A 209 -1.05 7.90 -9.82
N PRO A 210 -0.42 8.85 -9.09
CA PRO A 210 0.33 9.94 -9.70
C PRO A 210 1.49 9.46 -10.59
N LEU A 211 1.76 10.19 -11.67
CA LEU A 211 2.82 9.84 -12.64
C LEU A 211 4.25 9.95 -12.09
N VAL A 212 4.42 10.48 -10.88
CA VAL A 212 5.75 10.64 -10.25
C VAL A 212 6.48 9.31 -10.02
N LEU A 213 5.78 8.18 -10.09
CA LEU A 213 6.36 6.83 -9.99
C LEU A 213 6.83 6.25 -11.33
N GLY A 214 6.62 6.97 -12.44
CA GLY A 214 6.77 6.49 -13.82
C GLY A 214 8.01 6.98 -14.56
N GLU A 215 8.86 7.81 -13.95
CA GLU A 215 10.15 8.19 -14.52
C GLU A 215 11.23 7.22 -14.01
N PRO A 216 11.62 6.19 -14.79
CA PRO A 216 12.83 5.45 -14.48
C PRO A 216 13.99 6.44 -14.50
N GLN A 217 14.56 6.72 -13.32
CA GLN A 217 15.82 7.43 -13.24
C GLN A 217 16.87 6.52 -13.89
N VAL A 218 17.23 6.86 -15.13
CA VAL A 218 18.39 6.31 -15.81
C VAL A 218 19.60 6.85 -15.04
N VAL A 219 20.13 6.04 -14.13
CA VAL A 219 21.49 6.20 -13.62
C VAL A 219 22.36 5.17 -14.31
#